data_AF-A0A060BPE2-F1
#
_entry.id   AF-A0A060BPE2-F1
#
_cell.length_a   1.000
_cell.length_b   1.000
_cell.length_c   1.000
_cell.angle_alpha   90.00
_cell.angle_beta   90.00
_cell.angle_gamma   90.00
#
_symmetry.space_group_name_H-M   'P 1'
#
loop_
_entity.id
_entity.type
_entity.pdbx_description
1 polymer ?
#
loop_
_entity_poly.entity_id
_entity_poly.type
_entity_poly.pdbx_seq_one_letter_code
_entity_poly.pdbx_strand_id
1 'polypeptide(L)'
;EPWLKDYAAFSLLYRDFDGLPWWEWDDERLRRHEAAAVDTYIEQNRGFYDYICFGQWAFARQWQQLSTYAASRGVALIGDLPLYPAYNSAEVWAHPERFQLKEDGSPQAIRSNPGQPPVHQQRRGTTAV
;
A
#
# COMPACT_ATOMS: atom_id res chain seq x y z
N GLU A 1 15.08 -5.56 5.28
CA GLU A 1 13.68 -5.63 5.73
C GLU A 1 12.85 -6.48 4.78
N PRO A 2 12.08 -7.47 5.29
CA PRO A 2 11.26 -8.35 4.44
C PRO A 2 10.22 -7.61 3.58
N TRP A 3 9.62 -6.54 4.10
CA TRP A 3 8.54 -5.79 3.42
C TRP A 3 9.02 -4.95 2.22
N LEU A 4 10.31 -4.55 2.19
CA LEU A 4 10.80 -3.60 1.19
C LEU A 4 10.79 -4.19 -0.22
N LYS A 5 11.07 -5.49 -0.34
CA LYS A 5 11.05 -6.19 -1.62
C LYS A 5 9.68 -6.10 -2.27
N ASP A 6 8.64 -6.46 -1.52
CA ASP A 6 7.27 -6.46 -2.02
C ASP A 6 6.75 -5.05 -2.26
N TYR A 7 7.07 -4.10 -1.36
CA TYR A 7 6.72 -2.70 -1.58
C TYR A 7 7.33 -2.12 -2.86
N ALA A 8 8.63 -2.37 -3.09
CA ALA A 8 9.32 -1.86 -4.27
C ALA A 8 8.86 -2.54 -5.55
N ALA A 9 8.63 -3.86 -5.52
CA ALA A 9 8.07 -4.61 -6.64
C ALA A 9 6.65 -4.12 -6.98
N PHE A 10 5.78 -3.98 -5.97
CA PHE A 10 4.44 -3.45 -6.14
C PHE A 10 4.45 -2.04 -6.74
N SER A 11 5.29 -1.14 -6.21
CA SER A 11 5.37 0.25 -6.69
C SER A 11 5.86 0.33 -8.14
N LEU A 12 6.80 -0.55 -8.51
CA LEU A 12 7.28 -0.70 -9.87
C LEU A 12 6.16 -1.21 -10.80
N LEU A 13 5.50 -2.31 -10.44
CA LEU A 13 4.40 -2.90 -11.20
C LEU A 13 3.22 -1.92 -11.34
N TYR A 14 2.82 -1.27 -10.25
CA TYR A 14 1.75 -0.28 -10.24
C TYR A 14 2.03 0.86 -11.22
N ARG A 15 3.29 1.31 -11.34
CA ARG A 15 3.67 2.29 -12.35
C ARG A 15 3.55 1.72 -13.78
N ASP A 16 4.08 0.52 -14.00
CA ASP A 16 4.17 -0.09 -15.33
C ASP A 16 2.82 -0.56 -15.87
N PHE A 17 1.86 -0.80 -14.98
CA PHE A 17 0.44 -1.02 -15.29
C PHE A 17 -0.41 0.26 -15.22
N ASP A 18 0.18 1.44 -15.46
CA ASP A 18 -0.52 2.74 -15.54
C ASP A 18 -1.40 3.08 -14.33
N GLY A 19 -1.03 2.61 -13.14
CA GLY A 19 -1.77 2.83 -11.90
C GLY A 19 -3.02 1.96 -11.75
N LEU A 20 -3.17 0.91 -12.56
CA LEU A 20 -4.23 -0.07 -12.38
C LEU A 20 -4.06 -0.81 -11.04
N PRO A 21 -5.18 -1.13 -10.37
CA PRO A 21 -5.11 -1.95 -9.17
C PRO A 21 -4.57 -3.34 -9.48
N TRP A 22 -3.91 -3.97 -8.51
CA TRP A 22 -3.19 -5.22 -8.77
C TRP A 22 -4.06 -6.37 -9.30
N TRP A 23 -5.35 -6.43 -8.94
CA TRP A 23 -6.27 -7.44 -9.46
C TRP A 23 -6.67 -7.22 -10.93
N GLU A 24 -6.33 -6.08 -11.53
CA GLU A 24 -6.56 -5.75 -12.94
C GLU A 24 -5.30 -5.89 -13.81
N TRP A 25 -4.16 -6.28 -13.25
CA TRP A 25 -2.95 -6.55 -14.03
C TRP A 25 -3.17 -7.77 -14.94
N ASP A 26 -2.88 -7.58 -16.22
CA ASP A 26 -3.12 -8.56 -17.28
C ASP A 26 -2.20 -9.79 -17.15
N ASP A 27 -1.01 -9.64 -16.56
CA ASP A 27 -0.13 -10.74 -16.17
C ASP A 27 -0.63 -11.44 -14.89
N GLU A 28 -1.18 -12.63 -15.06
CA GLU A 28 -1.69 -13.47 -13.97
C GLU A 28 -0.60 -13.90 -12.97
N ARG A 29 0.63 -14.12 -13.42
CA ARG A 29 1.74 -14.59 -12.58
C ARG A 29 2.20 -13.47 -11.64
N LEU A 30 2.25 -12.23 -12.15
CA LEU A 30 2.53 -11.04 -11.35
C LEU A 30 1.38 -10.73 -10.39
N ARG A 31 0.12 -10.85 -10.86
CA ARG A 31 -1.08 -10.68 -10.02
C ARG A 31 -1.12 -11.65 -8.83
N ARG A 32 -0.70 -12.90 -9.05
CA ARG A 32 -0.65 -13.95 -8.01
C ARG A 32 0.63 -13.93 -7.16
N HIS A 33 1.49 -12.93 -7.34
CA HIS A 33 2.77 -12.83 -6.63
C HIS A 33 3.63 -14.11 -6.78
N GLU A 34 3.72 -14.66 -7.99
CA GLU A 34 4.62 -15.78 -8.23
C GLU A 34 6.07 -15.31 -8.08
N ALA A 35 6.80 -15.85 -7.09
CA ALA A 35 8.15 -15.42 -6.75
C ALA A 35 9.09 -15.32 -7.97
N ALA A 36 9.07 -16.33 -8.85
CA ALA A 36 9.91 -16.34 -10.05
C ALA A 36 9.54 -15.24 -11.06
N ALA A 37 8.25 -14.93 -11.21
CA ALA A 37 7.79 -13.87 -12.10
C ALA A 37 8.17 -12.49 -11.54
N VAL A 38 7.95 -12.27 -10.24
CA VAL A 38 8.32 -11.04 -9.55
C VAL A 38 9.83 -10.80 -9.60
N ASP A 39 10.64 -11.82 -9.30
CA ASP A 39 12.11 -11.71 -9.33
C ASP A 39 12.63 -11.40 -10.74
N THR A 40 12.06 -12.05 -11.77
CA THR A 40 12.39 -11.74 -13.16
C THR A 40 12.05 -10.29 -13.50
N TYR A 41 10.88 -9.81 -13.07
CA TYR A 41 10.42 -8.45 -13.33
C TYR A 41 11.32 -7.41 -12.63
N ILE A 42 11.73 -7.68 -11.40
CA ILE A 42 12.69 -6.85 -10.65
C ILE A 42 14.01 -6.75 -11.40
N GLU A 43 14.58 -7.88 -11.82
CA GLU A 43 15.88 -7.89 -12.51
C GLU A 43 15.83 -7.15 -13.86
N GLN A 44 14.73 -7.29 -14.60
CA GLN A 44 14.52 -6.55 -15.85
C GLN A 44 14.40 -5.03 -15.65
N ASN A 45 13.94 -4.59 -14.48
CA ASN A 45 13.68 -3.19 -14.16
C ASN A 45 14.54 -2.67 -13.00
N ARG A 46 15.72 -3.27 -12.81
CA ARG A 46 16.54 -3.13 -11.61
C ARG A 46 16.84 -1.69 -11.22
N GLY A 47 17.11 -0.83 -12.20
CA GLY A 47 17.41 0.58 -11.95
C GLY A 47 16.29 1.33 -11.25
N PHE A 48 15.02 1.11 -11.65
CA PHE A 48 13.90 1.78 -11.01
C PHE A 48 13.51 1.13 -9.69
N TYR A 49 13.61 -0.20 -9.60
CA TYR A 49 13.45 -0.92 -8.34
C TYR A 49 14.43 -0.40 -7.26
N ASP A 50 15.70 -0.24 -7.61
CA ASP A 50 16.73 0.30 -6.72
C ASP A 50 16.46 1.76 -6.36
N TYR A 51 15.90 2.56 -7.28
CA TYR A 51 15.47 3.93 -7.00
C TYR A 51 14.37 3.99 -5.93
N ILE A 52 13.35 3.11 -6.02
CA ILE A 52 12.29 3.01 -5.00
C ILE A 52 12.89 2.59 -3.65
N CYS A 53 13.79 1.59 -3.65
CA CYS A 53 14.48 1.13 -2.44
C CYS A 53 15.33 2.25 -1.82
N PHE A 54 16.04 3.03 -2.64
CA PHE A 54 16.79 4.19 -2.19
C PHE A 54 15.89 5.25 -1.56
N GLY A 55 14.71 5.50 -2.12
CA GLY A 55 13.72 6.41 -1.55
C GLY A 55 13.32 6.00 -0.13
N GLN A 56 13.00 4.72 0.07
CA GLN A 56 12.66 4.18 1.39
C GLN A 56 13.85 4.22 2.37
N TRP A 57 15.07 3.93 1.89
CA TRP A 57 16.28 4.08 2.70
C TRP A 57 16.51 5.53 3.15
N ALA A 58 16.34 6.49 2.23
CA ALA A 58 16.53 7.90 2.52
C ALA A 58 15.49 8.40 3.54
N PHE A 59 14.23 8.01 3.37
CA PHE A 59 13.16 8.30 4.32
C PHE A 59 13.46 7.73 5.71
N ALA A 60 13.79 6.44 5.80
CA ALA A 60 14.08 5.79 7.08
C ALA A 60 15.25 6.47 7.81
N ARG A 61 16.30 6.86 7.08
CA ARG A 61 17.45 7.58 7.64
C ARG A 61 17.06 8.96 8.18
N GLN A 62 16.29 9.74 7.41
CA GLN A 62 15.86 11.07 7.83
C GLN A 62 14.88 11.00 9.01
N TRP A 63 13.94 10.06 8.96
CA TRP A 63 12.98 9.81 10.04
C TRP A 63 13.68 9.43 11.34
N GLN A 64 14.69 8.56 11.28
CA GLN A 64 15.48 8.18 12.45
C GLN A 64 16.21 9.39 13.05
N GLN A 65 16.82 10.24 12.23
CA GLN A 65 17.49 11.45 12.70
C GLN A 65 16.51 12.41 13.40
N LEU A 66 15.33 12.61 12.81
CA LEU A 66 14.27 13.43 13.39
C LEU A 66 13.77 12.86 14.73
N SER A 67 13.49 11.56 14.77
CA SER A 67 13.00 10.87 15.96
C SER A 67 14.01 10.94 17.11
N THR A 68 15.29 10.68 16.82
CA THR A 68 16.37 10.82 17.80
C THR A 68 16.49 12.25 18.31
N TYR A 69 16.38 13.25 17.43
CA TYR A 69 16.41 14.65 17.83
C TYR A 69 15.23 15.03 18.73
N ALA A 70 14.01 14.64 18.38
CA ALA A 70 12.81 14.87 19.19
C ALA A 70 12.95 14.24 20.59
N ALA A 71 13.40 12.98 20.65
CA ALA A 71 13.64 12.26 21.90
C ALA A 71 14.69 12.98 22.77
N SER A 72 15.76 13.51 22.17
CA SER A 72 16.79 14.29 22.89
C SER A 72 16.26 15.58 23.52
N ARG A 73 15.11 16.07 23.06
CA ARG A 73 14.42 17.25 23.57
C ARG A 73 13.23 16.91 24.48
N GLY A 74 13.03 15.64 24.82
CA GLY A 74 11.88 15.19 25.61
C GLY A 74 10.55 15.26 24.84
N VAL A 75 10.59 15.34 23.51
CA VAL A 75 9.39 15.35 22.66
C VAL A 75 9.10 13.93 22.17
N ALA A 76 7.88 13.44 22.45
CA ALA A 76 7.41 12.16 21.94
C ALA A 76 6.73 12.33 20.56
N LEU A 77 7.03 11.43 19.63
CA LEU A 77 6.33 11.33 18.35
C LEU A 77 5.28 10.21 18.46
N ILE A 78 4.02 10.55 18.24
CA ILE A 78 2.90 9.59 18.25
C ILE A 78 2.52 9.33 16.79
N GLY A 79 2.67 8.09 16.35
CA GLY A 79 2.22 7.65 15.03
C GLY A 79 0.73 7.35 15.00
N ASP A 80 0.19 7.28 13.78
CA ASP A 80 -1.17 6.80 13.52
C ASP A 80 -1.05 5.58 12.60
N LEU A 81 -1.65 4.46 13.00
CA LEU A 81 -1.64 3.21 12.24
C LEU A 81 -3.09 2.87 11.88
N PRO A 82 -3.45 2.87 10.58
CA PRO A 82 -4.79 2.50 10.17
C PRO A 82 -5.09 1.04 10.56
N LEU A 83 -6.35 0.77 10.92
CA LEU A 83 -6.80 -0.58 11.28
C LEU A 83 -6.71 -1.56 10.11
N TYR A 84 -6.92 -1.09 8.88
CA TYR A 84 -6.88 -1.91 7.67
C TYR A 84 -5.97 -1.27 6.61
N PRO A 85 -5.16 -2.07 5.91
CA PRO A 85 -4.50 -1.60 4.70
C PRO A 85 -5.53 -1.34 3.59
N ALA A 86 -5.17 -0.51 2.62
CA ALA A 86 -5.95 -0.37 1.40
C ALA A 86 -5.92 -1.68 0.61
N TYR A 87 -7.01 -2.01 -0.07
CA TYR A 87 -7.06 -3.21 -0.93
C TYR A 87 -6.00 -3.22 -2.01
N ASN A 88 -5.75 -2.07 -2.62
CA ASN A 88 -4.70 -1.90 -3.61
C ASN A 88 -3.39 -1.49 -2.92
N SER A 89 -2.78 -2.41 -2.18
CA SER A 89 -1.49 -2.19 -1.50
C SER A 89 -0.56 -3.38 -1.67
N ALA A 90 0.73 -3.15 -1.40
CA ALA A 90 1.75 -4.18 -1.45
C ALA A 90 1.46 -5.33 -0.46
N GLU A 91 0.93 -5.02 0.72
CA GLU A 91 0.61 -6.02 1.75
C GLU A 91 -0.51 -6.95 1.32
N VAL A 92 -1.57 -6.40 0.70
CA VAL A 92 -2.70 -7.21 0.21
C VAL A 92 -2.32 -8.02 -1.02
N TRP A 93 -1.52 -7.42 -1.91
CA TRP A 93 -1.02 -8.10 -3.10
C TRP A 93 -0.05 -9.26 -2.79
N ALA A 94 0.89 -9.05 -1.86
CA ALA A 94 1.90 -10.07 -1.51
C ALA A 94 1.38 -11.14 -0.54
N HIS A 95 0.31 -10.84 0.21
CA HIS A 95 -0.28 -11.74 1.21
C HIS A 95 -1.81 -11.82 1.11
N PRO A 96 -2.38 -12.17 -0.05
CA PRO A 96 -3.82 -12.20 -0.27
C PRO A 96 -4.55 -13.18 0.67
N GLU A 97 -3.85 -14.21 1.16
CA GLU A 97 -4.38 -15.22 2.08
C GLU A 97 -4.77 -14.64 3.46
N ARG A 98 -4.30 -13.43 3.79
CA ARG A 98 -4.63 -12.75 5.05
C ARG A 98 -5.91 -11.92 4.97
N PHE A 99 -6.52 -11.82 3.79
CA PHE A 99 -7.66 -10.94 3.53
C PHE A 99 -8.83 -11.68 2.89
N GLN A 100 -10.04 -11.16 3.08
CA GLN A 100 -11.25 -11.70 2.44
C GLN A 100 -11.39 -11.13 1.03
N LEU A 101 -10.84 -11.85 0.05
CA LEU A 101 -10.85 -11.49 -1.37
C LEU A 101 -11.70 -12.48 -2.18
N LYS A 102 -12.16 -12.06 -3.35
CA LYS A 102 -12.76 -13.00 -4.32
C LYS A 102 -11.65 -13.87 -4.93
N GLU A 103 -12.05 -14.92 -5.65
CA GLU A 103 -11.09 -15.81 -6.35
C GLU A 103 -10.19 -15.07 -7.35
N ASP A 104 -10.67 -13.97 -7.93
CA ASP A 104 -9.90 -13.13 -8.87
C ASP A 104 -8.96 -12.13 -8.16
N GLY A 105 -8.94 -12.11 -6.82
CA GLY A 105 -8.17 -11.16 -6.01
C GLY A 105 -8.88 -9.83 -5.77
N SER A 106 -9.99 -9.54 -6.46
CA SER A 106 -10.74 -8.31 -6.23
C SER A 106 -11.37 -8.28 -4.84
N PRO A 107 -11.57 -7.09 -4.26
CA PRO A 107 -12.23 -6.96 -2.96
C PRO A 107 -13.59 -7.67 -2.96
N GLN A 108 -13.82 -8.56 -1.99
CA GLN A 108 -15.20 -8.89 -1.65
C GLN A 108 -15.86 -7.61 -1.16
N ALA A 109 -17.08 -7.33 -1.61
CA ALA A 109 -17.81 -6.16 -1.13
C ALA A 109 -17.92 -6.28 0.39
N ILE A 110 -17.08 -5.54 1.13
CA ILE A 110 -17.34 -5.31 2.54
C ILE A 110 -18.65 -4.55 2.55
N ARG A 111 -19.69 -5.18 3.08
CA ARG A 111 -20.89 -4.50 3.52
C ARG A 111 -20.39 -3.42 4.47
N SER A 112 -20.25 -2.20 3.97
CA SER A 112 -19.79 -1.04 4.73
C SER A 112 -20.57 -1.06 6.04
N ASN A 113 -19.85 -1.37 7.12
CA ASN A 113 -20.27 -1.52 8.51
C ASN A 113 -21.78 -1.86 8.69
N PRO A 114 -22.19 -3.07 9.12
CA PRO A 114 -23.58 -3.33 9.48
C PRO A 114 -23.97 -2.46 10.70
N GLY A 115 -24.43 -1.23 10.43
CA GLY A 115 -24.67 -0.21 11.45
C GLY A 115 -24.60 1.25 10.98
N GLN A 116 -24.05 1.56 9.80
CA GLN A 116 -24.13 2.92 9.24
C GLN A 116 -25.32 3.05 8.28
N PRO A 117 -26.27 3.99 8.51
CA PRO A 117 -27.34 4.26 7.56
C PRO A 117 -26.76 4.87 6.26
N PRO A 118 -27.39 4.63 5.10
CA PRO A 118 -26.90 5.15 3.82
C PRO A 118 -26.84 6.68 3.85
N VAL A 119 -25.71 7.24 3.38
CA VAL A 119 -25.48 8.69 3.27
C VAL A 119 -26.35 9.24 2.13
N HIS A 120 -27.64 9.40 2.42
CA HIS A 120 -28.62 10.10 1.60
C HIS A 120 -29.41 11.08 2.46
N GLN A 121 -28.74 11.89 3.28
CA GLN A 121 -29.39 13.03 3.95
C GLN A 121 -28.40 14.06 4.53
N GLN A 122 -27.44 14.55 3.74
CA GLN A 122 -26.83 15.87 3.99
C GLN A 122 -26.57 16.61 2.68
N ARG A 123 -27.65 17.08 2.07
CA ARG A 123 -27.64 18.31 1.28
C ARG A 123 -28.75 19.21 1.80
N ARG A 124 -28.40 20.12 2.72
CA ARG A 124 -29.00 21.46 2.93
C ARG A 124 -28.39 22.12 4.19
N GLY A 125 -27.75 23.27 4.00
CA GLY A 125 -27.22 24.17 5.04
C GLY A 125 -25.88 23.68 5.61
N THR A 126 -24.82 24.47 5.67
CA THR A 126 -24.81 25.83 6.23
C THR A 126 -23.73 26.69 5.56
N THR A 127 -24.20 27.74 4.89
CA THR A 127 -23.53 29.04 4.85
C THR A 127 -23.79 29.73 6.20
N ALA A 128 -22.74 30.27 6.83
CA ALA A 128 -22.72 31.25 7.93
C ALA A 128 -24.02 31.50 8.72
N VAL A 129 -24.07 31.14 10.01
CA VAL A 129 -23.71 31.93 11.22
C VAL A 129 -23.46 30.93 12.35
#